data_AF-A0A942VKW4-F1
#
_entry.id   AF-A0A942VKW4-F1
#
_cell.length_a   1.000
_cell.length_b   1.000
_cell.length_c   1.000
_cell.angle_alpha   90.00
_cell.angle_beta   90.00
_cell.angle_gamma   90.00
#
_symmetry.space_group_name_H-M   'P 1'
#
loop_
_entity.id
_entity.type
_entity.pdbx_description
1 polymer ?
#
loop_
_entity_poly.entity_id
_entity_poly.type
_entity_poly.pdbx_seq_one_letter_code
_entity_poly.pdbx_strand_id
1 'polypeptide(L)'
;MLRAVYSLGRHSIDIFIVDAYNKSQHAMIKEAREFNDVYNYMQYLNKHPEGGCASEFCDSICSLLSRDNSYNYTYGKDTYKYISQSRNSDLTMRLSELAYSPVKKDNKIEGWKLFIEHVPEKYQRDTNDKVSQLDNELWGIERKA
;
A
#
# COMPACT_ATOMS: atom_id res chain seq x y z
N MET A 1 33.56 39.69 -5.17
CA MET A 1 32.75 39.43 -6.39
C MET A 1 32.51 37.95 -6.64
N LEU A 2 33.52 37.05 -6.56
CA LEU A 2 33.31 35.60 -6.77
C LEU A 2 32.23 34.97 -5.86
N ARG A 3 32.19 35.27 -4.55
CA ARG A 3 31.20 34.70 -3.62
C ARG A 3 29.73 35.03 -3.97
N ALA A 4 29.48 36.18 -4.57
CA ALA A 4 28.13 36.58 -4.98
C ALA A 4 27.66 35.82 -6.23
N VAL A 5 28.57 35.55 -7.17
CA VAL A 5 28.29 34.77 -8.39
C VAL A 5 28.02 33.29 -8.05
N TYR A 6 28.78 32.70 -7.12
CA TYR A 6 28.51 31.34 -6.62
C TYR A 6 27.18 31.24 -5.86
N SER A 7 26.83 32.25 -5.06
CA SER A 7 25.54 32.32 -4.37
C SER A 7 24.37 32.37 -5.36
N LEU A 8 24.44 33.25 -6.36
CA LEU A 8 23.41 33.39 -7.41
C LEU A 8 23.32 32.15 -8.30
N GLY A 9 24.44 31.51 -8.62
CA GLY A 9 24.49 30.25 -9.38
C GLY A 9 23.85 29.08 -8.62
N ARG A 10 24.07 28.98 -7.31
CA ARG A 10 23.42 27.94 -6.48
C ARG A 10 21.92 28.19 -6.32
N HIS A 11 21.54 29.44 -6.06
CA HIS A 11 20.13 29.83 -5.93
C HIS A 11 19.33 29.59 -7.21
N SER A 12 19.91 29.85 -8.37
CA SER A 12 19.26 29.57 -9.67
C SER A 12 19.11 28.07 -9.92
N ILE A 13 20.12 27.25 -9.62
CA ILE A 13 20.02 25.78 -9.71
C ILE A 13 18.93 25.25 -8.78
N ASP A 14 18.87 25.73 -7.54
CA ASP A 14 17.85 25.33 -6.56
C ASP A 14 16.43 25.66 -7.08
N ILE A 15 16.23 26.84 -7.68
CA ILE A 15 14.94 27.25 -8.29
C ILE A 15 14.56 26.32 -9.46
N PHE A 16 15.51 26.00 -10.35
CA PHE A 16 15.23 25.11 -11.49
C PHE A 16 14.86 23.69 -11.04
N ILE A 17 15.53 23.17 -10.00
CA ILE A 17 15.23 21.84 -9.46
C ILE A 17 13.83 21.82 -8.83
N VAL A 18 13.47 22.85 -8.06
CA VAL A 18 12.14 22.96 -7.45
C VAL A 18 11.03 23.07 -8.50
N ASP A 19 11.22 23.88 -9.54
CA ASP A 19 10.23 24.04 -10.61
C ASP A 19 10.04 22.75 -11.43
N ALA A 20 11.14 22.08 -11.78
CA ALA A 20 11.09 20.78 -12.46
C ALA A 20 10.41 19.71 -11.60
N TYR A 21 10.70 19.68 -10.30
CA TYR A 21 10.07 18.78 -9.34
C TYR A 21 8.55 19.04 -9.26
N ASN A 22 8.13 20.29 -9.10
CA ASN A 22 6.72 20.67 -9.03
C ASN A 22 5.95 20.33 -10.31
N LYS A 23 6.56 20.57 -11.48
CA LYS A 23 5.98 20.19 -12.78
C LYS A 23 5.81 18.67 -12.91
N SER A 24 6.81 17.90 -12.47
CA SER A 24 6.74 16.43 -12.49
C SER A 24 5.63 15.90 -11.58
N GLN A 25 5.48 16.46 -10.38
CA GLN A 25 4.39 16.10 -9.46
C GLN A 25 3.03 16.42 -10.05
N HIS A 26 2.88 17.62 -10.63
CA HIS A 26 1.62 18.04 -11.23
C HIS A 26 1.20 17.13 -12.39
N ALA A 27 2.14 16.75 -13.25
CA ALA A 27 1.88 15.81 -14.35
C ALA A 27 1.40 14.44 -13.83
N MET A 28 2.06 13.88 -12.82
CA MET A 28 1.65 12.59 -12.23
C MET A 28 0.28 12.65 -11.55
N ILE A 29 -0.03 13.76 -10.85
CA ILE A 29 -1.35 13.94 -10.23
C ILE A 29 -2.44 13.99 -11.30
N LYS A 30 -2.18 14.75 -12.37
CA LYS A 30 -3.12 14.89 -13.50
C LYS A 30 -3.36 13.53 -14.15
N GLU A 31 -2.28 12.82 -14.51
CA GLU A 31 -2.34 11.50 -15.14
C GLU A 31 -3.08 10.49 -14.25
N ALA A 32 -2.77 10.45 -12.94
CA ALA A 32 -3.43 9.54 -12.01
C ALA A 32 -4.93 9.80 -11.87
N ARG A 33 -5.36 11.07 -11.91
CA ARG A 33 -6.78 11.42 -11.92
C ARG A 33 -7.47 11.14 -13.25
N GLU A 34 -6.76 11.29 -14.37
CA GLU A 34 -7.30 10.99 -15.70
C GLU A 34 -7.52 9.50 -15.91
N PHE A 35 -6.57 8.66 -15.51
CA PHE A 35 -6.69 7.21 -15.61
C PHE A 35 -7.56 6.60 -14.51
N ASN A 36 -7.52 7.17 -13.29
CA ASN A 36 -8.31 6.71 -12.14
C ASN A 36 -8.16 5.20 -11.87
N ASP A 37 -6.91 4.74 -11.79
CA ASP A 37 -6.58 3.34 -11.53
C ASP A 37 -5.55 3.20 -10.40
N VAL A 38 -5.48 2.00 -9.82
CA VAL A 38 -4.57 1.72 -8.70
C VAL A 38 -3.10 1.89 -9.11
N TYR A 39 -2.74 1.58 -10.35
CA TYR A 39 -1.36 1.62 -10.82
C TYR A 39 -0.80 3.05 -10.82
N ASN A 40 -1.54 4.00 -11.38
CA ASN A 40 -1.13 5.39 -11.48
C ASN A 40 -1.12 6.08 -10.11
N TYR A 41 -2.10 5.79 -9.24
CA TYR A 41 -2.07 6.27 -7.86
C TYR A 41 -0.86 5.71 -7.08
N MET A 42 -0.55 4.41 -7.24
CA MET A 42 0.63 3.78 -6.62
C MET A 42 1.94 4.39 -7.11
N GLN A 43 2.05 4.70 -8.41
CA GLN A 43 3.24 5.35 -8.96
C GLN A 43 3.50 6.71 -8.30
N TYR A 44 2.45 7.53 -8.16
CA TYR A 44 2.57 8.81 -7.46
C TYR A 44 2.97 8.60 -6.00
N LEU A 45 2.26 7.75 -5.26
CA LEU A 45 2.51 7.53 -3.83
C LEU A 45 3.90 6.96 -3.55
N ASN A 46 4.44 6.14 -4.45
CA ASN A 46 5.79 5.60 -4.29
C ASN A 46 6.91 6.62 -4.56
N LYS A 47 6.63 7.64 -5.37
CA LYS A 47 7.56 8.76 -5.62
C LYS A 47 7.38 9.89 -4.59
N HIS A 48 6.15 10.10 -4.13
CA HIS A 48 5.74 11.19 -3.26
C HIS A 48 4.84 10.66 -2.12
N PRO A 49 5.40 9.84 -1.20
CA PRO A 49 4.61 9.19 -0.15
C PRO A 49 3.94 10.20 0.78
N GLU A 50 4.51 11.37 0.97
CA GLU A 50 3.95 12.44 1.81
C GLU A 50 3.44 13.63 0.97
N GLY A 51 3.18 13.41 -0.33
CA GLY A 51 2.69 14.46 -1.21
C GLY A 51 1.29 14.97 -0.84
N GLY A 52 0.95 16.19 -1.24
CA GLY A 52 -0.33 16.83 -0.85
C GLY A 52 -1.60 16.07 -1.27
N CYS A 53 -1.54 15.27 -2.34
CA CYS A 53 -2.63 14.39 -2.78
C CYS A 53 -2.56 12.97 -2.20
N ALA A 54 -1.64 12.68 -1.28
CA ALA A 54 -1.40 11.31 -0.83
C ALA A 54 -2.65 10.67 -0.20
N SER A 55 -3.34 11.38 0.70
CA SER A 55 -4.58 10.86 1.32
C SER A 55 -5.67 10.59 0.29
N GLU A 56 -5.90 11.52 -0.66
CA GLU A 56 -6.88 11.35 -1.74
C GLU A 56 -6.59 10.09 -2.56
N PHE A 57 -5.32 9.84 -2.86
CA PHE A 57 -4.93 8.67 -3.66
C PHE A 57 -4.99 7.38 -2.83
N CYS A 58 -4.69 7.44 -1.52
CA CYS A 58 -4.95 6.33 -0.61
C CYS A 58 -6.43 5.94 -0.59
N ASP A 59 -7.33 6.92 -0.44
CA ASP A 59 -8.78 6.73 -0.46
C ASP A 59 -9.24 6.11 -1.78
N SER A 60 -8.73 6.62 -2.90
CA SER A 60 -9.07 6.15 -4.25
C SER A 60 -8.62 4.70 -4.47
N ILE A 61 -7.40 4.34 -4.09
CA ILE A 61 -6.91 2.96 -4.17
C ILE A 61 -7.78 2.03 -3.32
N CYS A 62 -8.05 2.40 -2.06
CA CYS A 62 -8.87 1.58 -1.18
C CYS A 62 -10.30 1.41 -1.74
N SER A 63 -10.88 2.47 -2.31
CA SER A 63 -12.20 2.43 -2.94
C SER A 63 -12.23 1.51 -4.17
N LEU A 64 -11.26 1.64 -5.07
CA LEU A 64 -11.16 0.81 -6.28
C LEU A 64 -11.02 -0.67 -5.91
N LEU A 65 -10.08 -0.99 -5.01
CA LEU A 65 -9.89 -2.37 -4.54
C LEU A 65 -11.13 -2.90 -3.82
N SER A 66 -11.81 -2.07 -3.02
CA SER A 66 -13.07 -2.42 -2.35
C SER A 66 -14.20 -2.79 -3.32
N ARG A 67 -14.28 -2.12 -4.48
CA ARG A 67 -15.38 -2.23 -5.44
C ARG A 67 -15.21 -3.36 -6.45
N ASP A 68 -13.98 -3.64 -6.87
CA ASP A 68 -13.71 -4.56 -7.99
C ASP A 68 -13.98 -6.03 -7.69
N ASN A 69 -14.48 -6.38 -6.50
CA ASN A 69 -14.70 -7.77 -6.10
C ASN A 69 -13.43 -8.64 -6.27
N SER A 70 -12.24 -8.05 -6.40
CA SER A 70 -10.94 -8.73 -6.51
C SER A 70 -10.57 -9.47 -5.20
N TYR A 71 -11.37 -9.27 -4.14
CA TYR A 71 -11.45 -10.16 -2.97
C TYR A 71 -11.89 -11.60 -3.32
N ASN A 72 -12.51 -11.83 -4.49
CA ASN A 72 -12.96 -13.16 -4.92
C ASN A 72 -11.87 -14.04 -5.53
N TYR A 73 -10.65 -13.54 -5.77
CA TYR A 73 -9.51 -14.42 -6.08
C TYR A 73 -8.89 -14.94 -4.78
N THR A 74 -9.68 -15.73 -4.08
CA THR A 74 -9.44 -16.50 -2.85
C THR A 74 -8.95 -15.72 -1.63
N TYR A 75 -8.11 -14.67 -1.74
CA TYR A 75 -7.52 -13.93 -0.62
C TYR A 75 -7.10 -12.47 -0.94
N GLY A 76 -7.54 -11.86 -2.06
CA GLY A 76 -7.16 -10.46 -2.36
C GLY A 76 -5.68 -10.29 -2.73
N LYS A 77 -5.16 -11.17 -3.61
CA LYS A 77 -3.76 -11.15 -4.10
C LYS A 77 -3.27 -9.77 -4.53
N ASP A 78 -4.12 -8.99 -5.18
CA ASP A 78 -3.75 -7.64 -5.61
C ASP A 78 -3.55 -6.70 -4.42
N THR A 79 -4.39 -6.78 -3.38
CA THR A 79 -4.21 -6.02 -2.13
C THR A 79 -2.86 -6.35 -1.49
N TYR A 80 -2.49 -7.63 -1.39
CA TYR A 80 -1.18 -8.04 -0.85
C TYR A 80 0.01 -7.58 -1.71
N LYS A 81 -0.13 -7.61 -3.03
CA LYS A 81 0.85 -7.03 -3.95
C LYS A 81 1.04 -5.54 -3.66
N TYR A 82 -0.03 -4.78 -3.46
CA TYR A 82 0.08 -3.34 -3.20
C TYR A 82 0.59 -3.02 -1.79
N ILE A 83 0.29 -3.86 -0.78
CA ILE A 83 0.89 -3.73 0.56
C ILE A 83 2.42 -3.82 0.49
N SER A 84 2.94 -4.84 -0.20
CA SER A 84 4.39 -5.05 -0.32
C SER A 84 5.10 -3.99 -1.18
N GLN A 85 4.39 -3.38 -2.12
CA GLN A 85 4.94 -2.35 -3.02
C GLN A 85 4.81 -0.92 -2.49
N SER A 86 3.94 -0.68 -1.50
CA SER A 86 3.66 0.67 -1.00
C SER A 86 4.84 1.23 -0.20
N ARG A 87 5.26 2.44 -0.54
CA ARG A 87 6.15 3.28 0.28
C ARG A 87 5.40 4.29 1.15
N ASN A 88 4.09 4.38 0.99
CA ASN A 88 3.23 5.23 1.82
C ASN A 88 2.68 4.41 3.00
N SER A 89 3.00 4.85 4.22
CA SER A 89 2.65 4.12 5.46
C SER A 89 1.15 4.09 5.75
N ASP A 90 0.42 5.16 5.41
CA ASP A 90 -1.03 5.26 5.57
C ASP A 90 -1.74 4.28 4.63
N LEU A 91 -1.32 4.21 3.36
CA LEU A 91 -1.79 3.22 2.40
C LEU A 91 -1.49 1.80 2.89
N THR A 92 -0.27 1.53 3.35
CA THR A 92 0.09 0.19 3.87
C THR A 92 -0.81 -0.21 5.03
N MET A 93 -1.11 0.71 5.95
CA MET A 93 -2.04 0.47 7.06
C MET A 93 -3.44 0.14 6.52
N ARG A 94 -4.02 1.02 5.70
CA ARG A 94 -5.39 0.88 5.19
C ARG A 94 -5.56 -0.40 4.36
N LEU A 95 -4.60 -0.74 3.52
CA LEU A 95 -4.62 -2.00 2.77
C LEU A 95 -4.52 -3.23 3.68
N SER A 96 -3.73 -3.14 4.77
CA SER A 96 -3.66 -4.23 5.76
C SER A 96 -4.99 -4.43 6.48
N GLU A 97 -5.70 -3.34 6.82
CA GLU A 97 -7.05 -3.43 7.39
C GLU A 97 -8.05 -4.03 6.39
N LEU A 98 -7.94 -3.61 5.14
CA LEU A 98 -8.77 -4.07 4.04
C LEU A 98 -8.57 -5.57 3.77
N ALA A 99 -7.36 -6.08 3.90
CA ALA A 99 -7.03 -7.50 3.76
C ALA A 99 -7.46 -8.35 4.97
N TYR A 100 -7.60 -7.77 6.16
CA TYR A 100 -7.90 -8.52 7.39
C TYR A 100 -9.35 -9.03 7.44
N SER A 101 -10.32 -8.20 7.01
CA SER A 101 -11.75 -8.55 7.03
C SER A 101 -12.09 -9.87 6.30
N PRO A 102 -11.66 -10.11 5.05
CA PRO A 102 -11.97 -11.36 4.34
C PRO A 102 -11.29 -12.57 4.97
N VAL A 103 -10.05 -12.45 5.43
CA VAL A 103 -9.32 -13.55 6.08
C VAL A 103 -10.00 -13.96 7.38
N LYS A 104 -10.42 -12.97 8.18
CA LYS A 104 -11.20 -13.22 9.41
C LYS A 104 -12.54 -13.89 9.12
N LYS A 105 -13.20 -13.54 8.01
CA LYS A 105 -14.48 -14.11 7.61
C LYS A 105 -14.36 -15.55 7.12
N ASP A 106 -13.36 -15.86 6.28
CA ASP A 106 -13.12 -17.22 5.78
C ASP A 106 -12.54 -18.12 6.87
N ASN A 107 -11.72 -17.55 7.77
CA ASN A 107 -11.09 -18.19 8.92
C ASN A 107 -10.38 -19.51 8.57
N LYS A 108 -9.77 -19.59 7.39
CA LYS A 108 -8.97 -20.73 6.95
C LYS A 108 -7.49 -20.47 7.17
N ILE A 109 -6.75 -21.53 7.46
CA ILE A 109 -5.33 -21.45 7.77
C ILE A 109 -4.52 -20.88 6.60
N GLU A 110 -4.87 -21.21 5.36
CA GLU A 110 -4.23 -20.70 4.16
C GLU A 110 -4.37 -19.19 4.04
N GLY A 111 -5.54 -18.65 4.37
CA GLY A 111 -5.79 -17.21 4.37
C GLY A 111 -4.97 -16.47 5.42
N TRP A 112 -4.89 -17.02 6.64
CA TRP A 112 -4.07 -16.44 7.70
C TRP A 112 -2.56 -16.50 7.38
N LYS A 113 -2.10 -17.60 6.77
CA LYS A 113 -0.70 -17.73 6.30
C LYS A 113 -0.35 -16.69 5.23
N LEU A 114 -1.23 -16.48 4.24
CA LEU A 114 -1.05 -15.45 3.22
C LEU A 114 -1.04 -14.04 3.81
N PHE A 115 -1.87 -13.77 4.81
CA PHE A 115 -1.89 -12.50 5.53
C PHE A 115 -0.56 -12.24 6.23
N ILE A 116 -0.01 -13.21 6.98
CA ILE A 116 1.31 -13.07 7.63
C ILE A 116 2.42 -12.81 6.62
N GLU A 117 2.40 -13.51 5.49
CA GLU A 117 3.46 -13.43 4.48
C GLU A 117 3.61 -12.01 3.89
N HIS A 118 2.49 -11.29 3.71
CA HIS A 118 2.49 -10.03 2.96
C HIS A 118 2.24 -8.79 3.83
N VAL A 119 1.65 -8.95 5.02
CA VAL A 119 1.29 -7.83 5.90
C VAL A 119 2.43 -7.56 6.87
N PRO A 120 2.90 -6.31 7.01
CA PRO A 120 3.92 -5.96 8.00
C PRO A 120 3.51 -6.37 9.42
N GLU A 121 4.46 -6.90 10.19
CA GLU A 121 4.23 -7.49 11.53
C GLU A 121 3.38 -6.60 12.45
N LYS A 122 3.62 -5.27 12.44
CA LYS A 122 2.84 -4.30 13.23
C LYS A 122 1.33 -4.27 12.93
N TYR A 123 0.90 -4.80 11.79
CA TYR A 123 -0.51 -4.88 11.38
C TYR A 123 -1.06 -6.31 11.41
N GLN A 124 -0.28 -7.29 11.90
CA GLN A 124 -0.69 -8.70 11.93
C GLN A 124 -1.67 -9.06 13.05
N ARG A 125 -1.90 -8.18 14.03
CA ARG A 125 -2.95 -8.33 15.07
C ARG A 125 -2.87 -9.69 15.80
N ASP A 126 -3.98 -10.42 15.86
CA ASP A 126 -4.16 -11.73 16.50
C ASP A 126 -3.86 -12.92 15.57
N THR A 127 -3.24 -12.68 14.41
CA THR A 127 -3.12 -13.70 13.35
C THR A 127 -2.32 -14.94 13.80
N ASN A 128 -1.23 -14.75 14.57
CA ASN A 128 -0.42 -15.89 15.06
C ASN A 128 -1.21 -16.80 16.01
N ASP A 129 -2.07 -16.22 16.85
CA ASP A 129 -2.94 -16.98 17.76
C ASP A 129 -3.98 -17.76 16.95
N LYS A 130 -4.52 -17.17 15.88
CA LYS A 130 -5.48 -17.82 14.98
C LYS A 130 -4.88 -18.99 14.22
N VAL A 131 -3.67 -18.84 13.68
CA VAL A 131 -2.95 -19.94 13.02
C VAL A 131 -2.71 -21.08 14.00
N SER A 132 -2.21 -20.77 15.20
CA SER A 132 -1.94 -21.77 16.23
C SER A 132 -3.21 -22.52 16.68
N GLN A 133 -4.34 -21.82 16.79
CA GLN A 133 -5.64 -22.44 17.11
C GLN A 133 -6.08 -23.42 16.02
N LEU A 134 -6.06 -22.99 14.75
CA LEU A 134 -6.50 -23.80 13.61
C LEU A 134 -5.57 -25.00 13.37
N ASP A 135 -4.26 -24.83 13.51
CA ASP A 135 -3.31 -25.95 13.42
C ASP A 135 -3.62 -27.01 14.49
N ASN A 136 -3.82 -26.62 15.75
CA ASN A 136 -4.14 -27.56 16.82
C ASN A 136 -5.47 -28.31 16.59
N GLU A 137 -6.47 -27.63 16.04
CA GLU A 137 -7.75 -28.26 15.67
C GLU A 137 -7.57 -29.32 14.58
N LEU A 138 -6.79 -29.02 13.54
CA LEU A 138 -6.46 -29.98 12.46
C LEU A 138 -5.74 -31.21 13.00
N TRP A 139 -4.68 -31.03 13.79
CA TRP A 139 -3.93 -32.13 14.42
C TRP A 139 -4.78 -32.96 15.40
N GLY A 140 -5.80 -32.36 16.02
CA GLY A 140 -6.74 -33.04 16.90
C GLY A 140 -7.76 -33.91 16.16
N ILE A 141 -8.10 -33.54 14.92
CA ILE A 141 -8.97 -34.31 14.03
C ILE A 141 -8.21 -35.52 13.48
N GLU A 142 -6.98 -35.32 12.99
CA GLU A 142 -6.14 -36.39 12.42
C GLU A 142 -5.84 -37.52 13.42
N ARG A 143 -5.77 -37.23 14.71
CA ARG A 143 -5.58 -38.26 15.77
C ARG A 143 -6.84 -39.04 16.12
N LYS A 144 -8.02 -38.58 15.69
CA LYS A 144 -9.33 -39.18 15.98
C LYS A 144 -9.93 -39.91 14.78
N ALA A 145 -9.37 -39.74 13.59
CA ALA A 145 -9.73 -40.43 12.36
C ALA A 145 -8.95 -41.75 12.22
#